data_AF-A0A7Z0VN68-F1
#
_entry.id   AF-A0A7Z0VN68-F1
#
_cell.length_a   1.000
_cell.length_b   1.000
_cell.length_c   1.000
_cell.angle_alpha   90.00
_cell.angle_beta   90.00
_cell.angle_gamma   90.00
#
_symmetry.space_group_name_H-M   'P 1'
#
loop_
_entity.id
_entity.type
_entity.pdbx_description
1 polymer ?
#
loop_
_entity_poly.entity_id
_entity_poly.type
_entity_poly.pdbx_seq_one_letter_code
_entity_poly.pdbx_strand_id
1 'polypeptide(L)'
;MVSRTKINLLLLAIAGLLGLLVWLSQPAPLPPLTQLDPQQITRIRINDLQGREISLMRRQNQWMSGDQPADQSRVRQLLKICRTPSLSRFTAPDDLEPYGLAPSPIMMALDDTTLSFGNSDPVNGWRYVHHQGEVHLIADGFYHHLIAPPEAWLAKTTD
;
A
#
# COMPACT_ATOMS: atom_id res chain seq x y z
N MET A 1 19.75 -8.88 56.31
CA MET A 1 19.96 -7.80 55.32
C MET A 1 20.30 -8.45 53.98
N VAL A 2 19.43 -8.33 52.97
CA VAL A 2 19.77 -8.80 51.62
C VAL A 2 20.90 -7.91 51.09
N SER A 3 22.02 -8.49 50.69
CA SER A 3 23.13 -7.69 50.15
C SER A 3 22.70 -7.07 48.82
N ARG A 4 23.10 -5.81 48.60
CA ARG A 4 22.79 -5.03 47.38
C ARG A 4 23.12 -5.81 46.10
N THR A 5 24.12 -6.68 46.15
CA THR A 5 24.55 -7.58 45.07
C THR A 5 23.49 -8.59 44.65
N LYS A 6 22.75 -9.18 45.60
CA LYS A 6 21.66 -10.14 45.29
C LYS A 6 20.49 -9.45 44.59
N ILE A 7 20.18 -8.22 45.02
CA ILE A 7 19.15 -7.38 44.39
C ILE A 7 19.57 -7.03 42.96
N ASN A 8 20.83 -6.61 42.75
CA ASN A 8 21.32 -6.28 41.41
C ASN A 8 21.32 -7.50 40.46
N LEU A 9 21.70 -8.68 40.94
CA LEU A 9 21.64 -9.93 40.16
C LEU A 9 20.20 -10.32 39.80
N LEU A 10 19.28 -10.18 40.74
CA LEU A 10 17.85 -10.42 40.49
C LEU A 10 17.31 -9.44 39.45
N LEU A 11 17.65 -8.16 39.56
CA LEU A 11 17.27 -7.13 38.59
C LEU A 11 17.86 -7.42 37.20
N LEU A 12 19.12 -7.87 37.12
CA LEU A 12 19.75 -8.25 35.87
C LEU A 12 19.04 -9.46 35.22
N ALA A 13 18.67 -10.46 36.02
CA ALA A 13 17.93 -11.63 35.55
C ALA A 13 16.53 -11.25 35.03
N ILE A 14 15.83 -10.36 35.74
CA ILE A 14 14.53 -9.84 35.30
C ILE A 14 14.67 -9.03 34.01
N ALA A 15 15.66 -8.14 33.93
CA ALA A 15 15.91 -7.35 32.72
C ALA A 15 16.25 -8.24 31.51
N GLY A 16 17.07 -9.28 31.71
CA GLY A 16 17.38 -10.27 30.68
C GLY A 16 16.15 -11.06 30.23
N LEU A 17 15.30 -11.47 31.18
CA LEU A 17 14.06 -12.18 30.88
C LEU A 17 13.08 -11.30 30.10
N LEU A 18 12.93 -10.03 30.49
CA LEU A 18 12.11 -9.06 29.77
C LEU A 18 12.65 -8.81 28.36
N GLY A 19 13.97 -8.67 28.19
CA GLY A 19 14.61 -8.54 26.88
C GLY A 19 14.34 -9.76 25.98
N LEU A 20 14.43 -10.96 26.54
CA LEU A 20 14.12 -12.20 25.82
C LEU A 20 12.65 -12.26 25.41
N LEU A 21 11.72 -11.91 26.31
CA LEU A 21 10.29 -11.89 26.02
C LEU A 21 9.93 -10.88 24.93
N VAL A 22 10.57 -9.71 24.90
CA VAL A 22 10.39 -8.72 23.83
C VAL A 22 10.90 -9.26 22.49
N TRP A 23 12.04 -9.94 22.49
CA TRP A 23 12.60 -10.51 21.27
C TRP A 23 11.72 -11.65 20.71
N LEU A 24 11.17 -12.50 21.58
CA LEU A 24 10.27 -13.58 21.19
C LEU A 24 8.87 -13.08 20.78
N SER A 25 8.43 -11.93 21.28
CA SER A 25 7.10 -11.36 21.01
C SER A 25 7.06 -10.43 19.79
N GLN A 26 8.10 -10.41 18.95
CA GLN A 26 8.06 -9.57 17.75
C GLN A 26 6.97 -10.07 16.80
N PRO A 27 5.96 -9.24 16.46
CA PRO A 27 4.90 -9.64 15.57
C PRO A 27 5.48 -9.93 14.18
N ALA A 28 4.94 -10.96 13.51
CA ALA A 28 5.29 -11.24 12.13
C ALA A 28 5.01 -10.00 11.26
N PRO A 29 5.88 -9.71 10.27
CA PRO A 29 5.61 -8.61 9.34
C PRO A 29 4.29 -8.88 8.61
N LEU A 30 3.49 -7.82 8.47
CA LEU A 30 2.22 -7.89 7.76
C LEU A 30 2.47 -8.24 6.28
N PRO A 31 1.61 -9.10 5.69
CA PRO A 31 1.73 -9.44 4.28
C PRO A 31 1.47 -8.22 3.39
N PRO A 32 2.13 -8.11 2.23
CA PRO A 32 1.86 -7.04 1.28
C PRO A 32 0.49 -7.21 0.61
N LEU A 33 -0.08 -6.12 0.11
CA LEU A 33 -1.33 -6.08 -0.64
C LEU A 33 -1.26 -6.95 -1.90
N THR A 34 -0.10 -6.95 -2.57
CA THR A 34 0.14 -7.76 -3.77
C THR A 34 1.48 -8.49 -3.66
N GLN A 35 1.63 -9.55 -4.45
CA GLN A 35 2.93 -10.23 -4.60
C GLN A 35 3.75 -9.69 -5.79
N LEU A 36 3.28 -8.61 -6.42
CA LEU A 36 3.94 -8.01 -7.58
C LEU A 36 5.26 -7.38 -7.19
N ASP A 37 6.27 -7.51 -8.05
CA ASP A 37 7.49 -6.73 -7.93
C ASP A 37 7.35 -5.39 -8.67
N PRO A 38 7.38 -4.24 -7.96
CA PRO A 38 7.37 -2.91 -8.57
C PRO A 38 8.35 -2.72 -9.73
N GLN A 39 9.49 -3.42 -9.71
CA GLN A 39 10.51 -3.30 -10.75
C GLN A 39 10.17 -4.05 -12.03
N GLN A 40 9.22 -4.97 -12.00
CA GLN A 40 8.77 -5.72 -13.18
C GLN A 40 7.54 -5.10 -13.85
N ILE A 41 6.86 -4.16 -13.18
CA ILE A 41 5.67 -3.51 -13.74
C ILE A 41 6.03 -2.73 -15.00
N THR A 42 5.24 -2.94 -16.05
CA THR A 42 5.44 -2.32 -17.37
C THR A 42 4.32 -1.35 -17.75
N ARG A 43 3.11 -1.59 -17.25
CA ARG A 43 1.90 -0.81 -17.57
C ARG A 43 1.16 -0.46 -16.29
N ILE A 44 0.76 0.80 -16.18
CA ILE A 44 -0.10 1.29 -15.11
C ILE A 44 -1.27 2.00 -15.78
N ARG A 45 -2.49 1.64 -15.40
CA ARG A 45 -3.69 2.39 -15.77
C ARG A 45 -4.43 2.80 -14.51
N ILE A 46 -4.87 4.04 -14.44
CA ILE A 46 -5.72 4.53 -13.35
C ILE A 46 -6.95 5.13 -14.00
N ASN A 47 -8.11 4.71 -13.54
CA ASN A 47 -9.38 5.17 -14.05
C ASN A 47 -10.32 5.44 -12.88
N ASP A 48 -11.10 6.50 -12.99
CA ASP A 48 -12.14 6.84 -12.01
C ASP A 48 -13.54 6.89 -12.64
N LEU A 49 -14.55 6.97 -11.78
CA LEU A 49 -15.94 7.05 -12.22
C LEU A 49 -16.30 8.35 -12.95
N GLN A 50 -15.43 9.37 -12.90
CA GLN A 50 -15.62 10.64 -13.59
C GLN A 50 -15.05 10.61 -15.03
N GLY A 51 -14.52 9.46 -15.45
CA GLY A 51 -13.97 9.26 -16.79
C GLY A 51 -12.53 9.75 -16.96
N ARG A 52 -11.84 10.12 -15.87
CA ARG A 52 -10.40 10.39 -15.96
C ARG A 52 -9.66 9.08 -16.16
N GLU A 53 -8.76 9.06 -17.13
CA GLU A 53 -7.87 7.94 -17.40
C GLU A 53 -6.42 8.43 -17.43
N ILE A 54 -5.55 7.70 -16.73
CA ILE A 54 -4.10 7.88 -16.77
C ILE A 54 -3.51 6.57 -17.25
N SER A 55 -2.72 6.62 -18.32
CA SER A 55 -2.04 5.45 -18.89
C SER A 55 -0.55 5.70 -18.93
N LEU A 56 0.19 4.90 -18.16
CA LEU A 56 1.64 4.98 -18.06
C LEU A 56 2.24 3.69 -18.56
N MET A 57 3.26 3.79 -19.41
CA MET A 57 3.96 2.65 -19.96
C MET A 57 5.46 2.82 -19.85
N ARG A 58 6.15 1.77 -19.42
CA ARG A 58 7.60 1.75 -19.31
C ARG A 58 8.21 1.43 -20.66
N ARG A 59 9.00 2.36 -21.22
CA ARG A 59 9.77 2.21 -22.46
C ARG A 59 11.23 2.53 -22.18
N GLN A 60 12.15 1.68 -22.62
CA GLN A 60 13.60 1.89 -22.46
C GLN A 60 14.00 2.30 -21.01
N ASN A 61 13.40 1.62 -20.03
CA ASN A 61 13.61 1.88 -18.60
C ASN A 61 13.12 3.23 -18.06
N GLN A 62 12.30 3.96 -18.82
CA GLN A 62 11.64 5.20 -18.40
C GLN A 62 10.12 5.07 -18.48
N TRP A 63 9.41 5.66 -17.52
CA TRP A 63 7.96 5.78 -17.59
C TRP A 63 7.53 6.87 -18.56
N MET A 64 6.57 6.56 -19.42
CA MET A 64 6.01 7.46 -20.43
C MET A 64 4.50 7.55 -20.24
N SER A 65 3.93 8.73 -20.48
CA SER A 65 2.48 8.96 -20.63
C SER A 65 2.23 9.35 -22.08
N GLY A 66 1.65 8.45 -22.86
CA GLY A 66 1.64 8.58 -24.33
C GLY A 66 3.06 8.68 -24.89
N ASP A 67 3.38 9.78 -25.56
CA ASP A 67 4.71 10.07 -26.13
C ASP A 67 5.57 10.99 -25.25
N GLN A 68 5.06 11.42 -24.09
CA GLN A 68 5.79 12.31 -23.18
C GLN A 68 6.39 11.56 -21.99
N PRO A 69 7.58 11.97 -21.51
CA PRO A 69 8.14 11.43 -20.27
C PRO A 69 7.23 11.69 -19.07
N ALA A 70 7.02 10.66 -18.26
CA ALA A 70 6.30 10.78 -16.99
C ALA A 70 7.24 11.20 -15.84
N ASP A 71 6.68 11.72 -14.75
CA ASP A 71 7.41 11.96 -13.51
C ASP A 71 7.83 10.62 -12.88
N GLN A 72 9.09 10.27 -13.08
CA GLN A 72 9.67 9.02 -12.60
C GLN A 72 9.59 8.88 -11.08
N SER A 73 9.67 9.99 -10.33
CA SER A 73 9.60 9.97 -8.87
C SER A 73 8.20 9.66 -8.39
N ARG A 74 7.20 10.33 -8.98
CA ARG A 74 5.80 10.09 -8.68
C ARG A 74 5.38 8.67 -9.02
N VAL A 75 5.78 8.14 -10.18
CA VAL A 75 5.48 6.75 -10.55
C VAL A 75 6.11 5.76 -9.57
N ARG A 76 7.36 5.99 -9.13
CA ARG A 76 7.98 5.15 -8.08
C ARG A 76 7.23 5.22 -6.76
N GLN A 77 6.68 6.38 -6.38
CA GLN A 77 5.86 6.51 -5.17
C GLN A 77 4.55 5.73 -5.30
N LEU A 78 3.88 5.81 -6.45
CA LEU A 78 2.67 5.04 -6.74
C LEU A 78 2.92 3.54 -6.63
N LEU A 79 4.00 3.04 -7.26
CA LEU A 79 4.35 1.62 -7.29
C LEU A 79 4.68 1.03 -5.90
N LYS A 80 4.87 1.85 -4.86
CA LYS A 80 4.98 1.34 -3.48
C LYS A 80 3.69 0.65 -3.03
N ILE A 81 2.55 0.94 -3.66
CA ILE A 81 1.26 0.29 -3.39
C ILE A 81 1.35 -1.25 -3.43
N CYS A 82 2.18 -1.81 -4.33
CA CYS A 82 2.34 -3.26 -4.45
C CYS A 82 2.86 -3.90 -3.16
N ARG A 83 3.67 -3.14 -2.39
CA ARG A 83 4.32 -3.57 -1.16
C ARG A 83 3.66 -3.01 0.09
N THR A 84 2.54 -2.29 -0.05
CA THR A 84 1.80 -1.75 1.10
C THR A 84 1.29 -2.88 1.97
N PRO A 85 1.49 -2.83 3.30
CA PRO A 85 0.96 -3.83 4.20
C PRO A 85 -0.57 -3.91 4.13
N SER A 86 -1.10 -5.13 4.01
CA SER A 86 -2.51 -5.43 4.26
C SER A 86 -2.70 -5.50 5.78
N LEU A 87 -3.25 -4.46 6.37
CA LEU A 87 -3.46 -4.34 7.83
C LEU A 87 -4.50 -5.34 8.33
N SER A 88 -5.50 -5.61 7.49
CA SER A 88 -6.49 -6.66 7.66
C SER A 88 -6.99 -7.10 6.28
N ARG A 89 -7.63 -8.26 6.19
CA ARG A 89 -8.26 -8.76 4.96
C ARG A 89 -9.35 -9.78 5.28
N PHE A 90 -10.30 -9.91 4.36
CA PHE A 90 -11.36 -10.91 4.39
C PHE A 90 -11.77 -11.28 2.97
N THR A 91 -12.38 -12.46 2.80
CA THR A 91 -12.95 -12.89 1.52
C THR A 91 -14.02 -11.90 1.07
N ALA A 92 -13.97 -11.48 -0.19
CA ALA A 92 -14.94 -10.55 -0.75
C ALA A 92 -16.36 -11.16 -0.66
N PRO A 93 -17.32 -10.46 -0.02
CA PRO A 93 -18.72 -10.86 -0.07
C PRO A 93 -19.31 -10.57 -1.45
N ASP A 94 -20.50 -11.14 -1.71
CA ASP A 94 -21.23 -10.91 -2.97
C ASP A 94 -21.62 -9.44 -3.15
N ASP A 95 -21.95 -8.75 -2.04
CA ASP A 95 -22.27 -7.33 -2.04
C ASP A 95 -21.08 -6.48 -1.59
N LEU A 96 -20.55 -5.71 -2.55
CA LEU A 96 -19.41 -4.82 -2.37
C LEU A 96 -19.81 -3.33 -2.19
N GLU A 97 -21.10 -3.00 -2.28
CA GLU A 97 -21.60 -1.64 -2.07
C GLU A 97 -21.24 -1.06 -0.69
N PRO A 98 -21.36 -1.81 0.44
CA PRO A 98 -21.06 -1.26 1.77
C PRO A 98 -19.62 -0.78 1.94
N TYR A 99 -18.70 -1.33 1.14
CA TYR A 99 -17.28 -1.00 1.16
C TYR A 99 -16.92 0.09 0.13
N GLY A 100 -17.89 0.58 -0.65
CA GLY A 100 -17.66 1.51 -1.76
C GLY A 100 -16.87 0.89 -2.92
N LEU A 101 -16.94 -0.43 -3.09
CA LEU A 101 -16.19 -1.17 -4.10
C LEU A 101 -17.03 -1.55 -5.33
N ALA A 102 -18.35 -1.35 -5.27
CA ALA A 102 -19.28 -1.46 -6.38
C ALA A 102 -20.28 -0.28 -6.34
N PRO A 103 -20.16 0.74 -7.21
CA PRO A 103 -19.03 1.00 -8.08
C PRO A 103 -17.79 1.45 -7.28
N SER A 104 -16.60 1.05 -7.74
CA SER A 104 -15.34 1.53 -7.16
C SER A 104 -15.02 2.93 -7.69
N PRO A 105 -14.84 3.96 -6.84
CA PRO A 105 -14.53 5.32 -7.27
C PRO A 105 -13.24 5.42 -8.06
N ILE A 106 -12.26 4.57 -7.75
CA ILE A 106 -10.99 4.48 -8.48
C ILE A 106 -10.66 3.01 -8.71
N MET A 107 -10.19 2.69 -9.91
CA MET A 107 -9.57 1.43 -10.26
C MET A 107 -8.17 1.68 -10.79
N MET A 108 -7.23 0.84 -10.39
CA MET A 108 -5.86 0.86 -10.90
C MET A 108 -5.50 -0.52 -11.43
N ALA A 109 -5.04 -0.58 -12.68
CA ALA A 109 -4.44 -1.78 -13.25
C ALA A 109 -2.91 -1.65 -13.23
N LEU A 110 -2.25 -2.68 -12.72
CA LEU A 110 -0.81 -2.89 -12.76
C LEU A 110 -0.56 -4.12 -13.62
N ASP A 111 -0.13 -3.91 -14.86
CA ASP A 111 -0.13 -4.91 -15.92
C ASP A 111 -1.51 -5.59 -16.05
N ASP A 112 -1.63 -6.83 -15.58
CA ASP A 112 -2.85 -7.65 -15.64
C ASP A 112 -3.55 -7.77 -14.27
N THR A 113 -3.01 -7.13 -13.23
CA THR A 113 -3.61 -7.10 -11.89
C THR A 113 -4.45 -5.84 -11.70
N THR A 114 -5.71 -6.00 -11.29
CA THR A 114 -6.59 -4.88 -10.97
C THR A 114 -6.75 -4.71 -9.46
N LEU A 115 -6.62 -3.47 -9.02
CA LEU A 115 -6.90 -3.02 -7.66
C LEU A 115 -8.06 -2.03 -7.71
N SER A 116 -9.15 -2.35 -7.02
CA SER A 116 -10.31 -1.46 -6.89
C SER A 116 -10.28 -0.82 -5.51
N PHE A 117 -10.36 0.51 -5.45
CA PHE A 117 -10.26 1.28 -4.20
C PHE A 117 -11.63 1.82 -3.79
N GLY A 118 -12.09 1.42 -2.62
CA GLY A 118 -13.37 1.84 -2.06
C GLY A 118 -13.24 2.90 -0.98
N ASN A 119 -14.20 2.92 -0.07
CA ASN A 119 -14.28 3.86 1.05
C ASN A 119 -13.23 3.57 2.13
N SER A 120 -13.13 4.47 3.09
CA SER A 120 -12.38 4.24 4.32
C SER A 120 -13.26 3.59 5.38
N ASP A 121 -12.74 2.57 6.05
CA ASP A 121 -13.31 1.95 7.24
C ASP A 121 -13.58 3.03 8.32
N PRO A 122 -14.80 3.12 8.86
CA PRO A 122 -15.16 4.15 9.84
C PRO A 122 -14.43 3.99 11.18
N VAL A 123 -13.90 2.80 11.50
CA VAL A 123 -13.25 2.54 12.80
C VAL A 123 -11.81 3.04 12.80
N ASN A 124 -11.02 2.65 11.79
CA ASN A 124 -9.58 2.93 11.74
C ASN A 124 -9.17 3.95 10.68
N GLY A 125 -10.09 4.32 9.78
CA GLY A 125 -9.79 5.16 8.61
C GLY A 125 -8.96 4.46 7.53
N TRP A 126 -8.91 3.12 7.54
CA TRP A 126 -8.18 2.34 6.54
C TRP A 126 -8.98 2.19 5.27
N ARG A 127 -8.34 2.25 4.11
CA ARG A 127 -9.03 2.15 2.83
C ARG A 127 -9.28 0.70 2.45
N TYR A 128 -10.51 0.41 2.04
CA TYR A 128 -10.87 -0.86 1.42
C TYR A 128 -10.28 -0.96 0.01
N VAL A 129 -9.61 -2.07 -0.28
CA VAL A 129 -9.06 -2.39 -1.60
C VAL A 129 -9.44 -3.81 -1.97
N HIS A 130 -10.17 -3.98 -3.07
CA HIS A 130 -10.48 -5.31 -3.60
C HIS A 130 -9.39 -5.77 -4.56
N HIS A 131 -8.91 -6.99 -4.33
CA HIS A 131 -7.87 -7.63 -5.12
C HIS A 131 -8.00 -9.16 -5.01
N GLN A 132 -8.01 -9.87 -6.15
CA GLN A 132 -8.04 -11.34 -6.20
C GLN A 132 -9.13 -12.03 -5.33
N GLY A 133 -10.31 -11.43 -5.21
CA GLY A 133 -11.41 -12.00 -4.42
C GLY A 133 -11.28 -11.81 -2.91
N GLU A 134 -10.31 -11.00 -2.47
CA GLU A 134 -10.19 -10.52 -1.10
C GLU A 134 -10.44 -9.01 -1.05
N VAL A 135 -11.02 -8.55 0.06
CA VAL A 135 -11.02 -7.14 0.44
C VAL A 135 -9.94 -6.94 1.49
N HIS A 136 -8.97 -6.11 1.15
CA HIS A 136 -7.87 -5.70 2.01
C HIS A 136 -8.16 -4.34 2.64
N LEU A 137 -7.66 -4.13 3.85
CA LEU A 137 -7.60 -2.82 4.47
C LEU A 137 -6.15 -2.33 4.49
N ILE A 138 -5.91 -1.16 3.91
CA ILE A 138 -4.59 -0.52 3.88
C ILE A 138 -4.64 0.88 4.49
N ALA A 139 -3.51 1.41 4.92
CA ALA A 139 -3.44 2.82 5.34
C ALA A 139 -3.77 3.75 4.15
N ASP A 140 -4.48 4.84 4.41
CA ASP A 140 -5.00 5.76 3.36
C ASP A 140 -3.93 6.69 2.72
N GLY A 141 -2.65 6.38 2.90
CA GLY A 141 -1.55 7.23 2.45
C GLY A 141 -1.42 7.37 0.92
N PHE A 142 -2.09 6.52 0.13
CA PHE A 142 -1.91 6.46 -1.32
C PHE A 142 -3.00 7.18 -2.13
N TYR A 143 -4.15 7.48 -1.51
CA TYR A 143 -5.30 8.00 -2.23
C TYR A 143 -5.01 9.33 -2.94
N HIS A 144 -4.18 10.19 -2.35
CA HIS A 144 -3.76 11.46 -2.94
C HIS A 144 -2.97 11.30 -4.26
N HIS A 145 -2.26 10.17 -4.46
CA HIS A 145 -1.64 9.87 -5.74
C HIS A 145 -2.69 9.46 -6.77
N LEU A 146 -3.65 8.63 -6.36
CA LEU A 146 -4.68 8.07 -7.24
C LEU A 146 -5.62 9.13 -7.82
N ILE A 147 -5.89 10.21 -7.09
CA ILE A 147 -6.73 11.34 -7.53
C ILE A 147 -5.95 12.45 -8.26
N ALA A 148 -4.63 12.34 -8.37
CA ALA A 148 -3.83 13.37 -9.01
C ALA A 148 -4.22 13.53 -10.50
N PRO A 149 -4.33 14.76 -11.02
CA PRO A 149 -4.77 14.95 -12.40
C PRO A 149 -3.69 14.48 -13.39
N PRO A 150 -4.04 14.18 -14.66
CA PRO A 150 -3.11 13.60 -15.64
C PRO A 150 -1.80 14.39 -15.80
N GLU A 151 -1.87 15.71 -15.79
CA GLU A 151 -0.71 16.60 -15.91
C GLU A 151 0.29 16.45 -14.76
N ALA A 152 -0.15 16.04 -13.57
CA ALA A 152 0.73 15.81 -12.43
C ALA A 152 1.65 14.61 -12.64
N TRP A 153 1.35 13.74 -13.62
CA TRP A 153 2.14 12.57 -13.97
C TRP A 153 3.16 12.85 -15.07
N LEU A 154 3.14 14.01 -15.70
CA LEU A 154 4.15 14.40 -16.68
C LEU A 154 5.42 14.88 -15.98
N ALA A 155 6.57 14.63 -16.60
CA ALA A 155 7.82 15.19 -16.11
C ALA A 155 7.74 16.72 -16.12
N LYS A 156 8.08 17.35 -14.99
CA LYS A 156 8.18 18.81 -14.94
C LYS A 156 9.33 19.23 -15.86
N THR A 157 9.06 20.10 -16.83
CA THR A 157 10.10 20.86 -17.50
C THR A 157 10.73 21.78 -16.46
N THR A 158 11.97 21.53 -16.09
CA THR A 158 12.76 22.48 -15.32
C THR A 158 13.09 23.63 -16.27
N ASP A 159 12.34 24.73 -16.18
CA ASP A 159 12.74 26.02 -16.73
C ASP A 159 13.85 26.65 -15.86
#